data_AF-A0AAW0W409-F1
#
_entry.id   AF-A0AAW0W409-F1
#
_cell.length_a   1.000
_cell.length_b   1.000
_cell.length_c   1.000
_cell.angle_alpha   90.00
_cell.angle_beta   90.00
_cell.angle_gamma   90.00
#
_symmetry.space_group_name_H-M   'P 1'
#
loop_
_entity.id
_entity.type
_entity.pdbx_description
1 polymer ?
#
loop_
_entity_poly.entity_id
_entity_poly.type
_entity_poly.pdbx_seq_one_letter_code
_entity_poly.pdbx_strand_id
1 'polypeptide(L)'
;AVWETFTGPHHIRTLAEHYGIFRDLYGNAYFIPSVILKIFYDFDEETVTPVYRGNTVKPREAAKEPMVEFQSQPDDLWTLILTNPDGNLLENETECLHWFIGNIKGGDITTGEVICDYLQPFPPRGTGYHRLVFVLYKQDGYMDYSTYKKQQPCLSLKERTFSTLSFYRELQDNITPAGLSWFQSDWDSSLTDFFHHTLKMREPVYEYDFPKPYLAPQKYFPLRRQFNTYLDLHRDPKEINKEILLQRLKNLNPLEPEPPVLPFPGAQSIPKDLTTWERRDLKRKRLGVGKYRNLFRGSNRPNI
;
A
#
# COMPACT_ATOMS: atom_id res chain seq x y z
N ALA A 1 -14.82 -26.20 9.21
CA ALA A 1 -15.03 -27.18 10.29
C ALA A 1 -13.81 -28.06 10.56
N VAL A 2 -13.55 -29.16 9.81
CA VAL A 2 -12.44 -30.09 10.17
C VAL A 2 -11.04 -29.48 9.98
N TRP A 3 -10.82 -28.72 8.90
CA TRP A 3 -9.53 -28.07 8.68
C TRP A 3 -9.16 -27.11 9.81
N GLU A 4 -10.15 -26.34 10.29
CA GLU A 4 -10.01 -25.31 11.31
C GLU A 4 -9.51 -25.88 12.64
N THR A 5 -9.97 -27.08 13.04
CA THR A 5 -9.62 -27.66 14.34
C THR A 5 -8.26 -28.36 14.37
N PHE A 6 -7.78 -28.87 13.24
CA PHE A 6 -6.57 -29.70 13.20
C PHE A 6 -5.38 -28.99 12.54
N THR A 7 -5.44 -28.77 11.24
CA THR A 7 -4.32 -28.25 10.43
C THR A 7 -4.33 -26.73 10.30
N GLY A 8 -5.47 -26.09 10.57
CA GLY A 8 -5.71 -24.66 10.41
C GLY A 8 -4.68 -23.79 11.15
N PRO A 9 -4.47 -23.97 12.46
CA PRO A 9 -3.52 -23.16 13.24
C PRO A 9 -2.09 -23.19 12.66
N HIS A 10 -1.64 -24.35 12.19
CA HIS A 10 -0.32 -24.49 11.57
C HIS A 10 -0.24 -23.77 10.22
N HIS A 11 -1.27 -23.89 9.37
CA HIS A 11 -1.32 -23.17 8.10
C HIS A 11 -1.38 -21.65 8.31
N ILE A 12 -2.13 -21.19 9.30
CA ILE A 12 -2.22 -19.77 9.66
C ILE A 12 -0.86 -19.26 10.11
N ARG A 13 -0.13 -20.04 10.92
CA ARG A 13 1.25 -19.70 11.30
C ARG A 13 2.14 -19.54 10.07
N THR A 14 2.15 -20.52 9.16
CA THR A 14 2.99 -20.45 7.94
C THR A 14 2.61 -19.25 7.07
N LEU A 15 1.31 -18.93 6.96
CA LEU A 15 0.84 -17.75 6.25
C LEU A 15 1.31 -16.47 6.95
N ALA A 16 1.18 -16.36 8.27
CA ALA A 16 1.62 -15.19 9.01
C ALA A 16 3.14 -14.95 8.89
N GLU A 17 3.93 -16.02 8.83
CA GLU A 17 5.37 -15.97 8.55
C GLU A 17 5.66 -15.48 7.13
N HIS A 18 4.94 -16.00 6.12
CA HIS A 18 5.05 -15.54 4.73
C HIS A 18 4.71 -14.04 4.59
N TYR A 19 3.68 -13.57 5.29
CA TYR A 19 3.31 -12.16 5.31
C TYR A 19 4.22 -11.31 6.20
N GLY A 20 5.20 -11.88 6.91
CA GLY A 20 6.12 -11.15 7.79
C GLY A 20 5.49 -10.60 9.08
N ILE A 21 4.31 -11.08 9.48
CA ILE A 21 3.56 -10.55 10.64
C ILE A 21 4.31 -10.78 11.94
N PHE A 22 4.81 -12.00 12.16
CA PHE A 22 5.56 -12.31 13.39
C PHE A 22 6.85 -11.50 13.49
N ARG A 23 7.53 -11.30 12.35
CA ARG A 23 8.76 -10.49 12.28
C ARG A 23 8.51 -9.07 12.75
N ASP A 24 7.44 -8.46 12.28
CA ASP A 24 7.18 -7.05 12.51
C ASP A 24 6.52 -6.81 13.88
N LEU A 25 5.67 -7.72 14.36
CA LEU A 25 4.99 -7.59 15.67
C LEU A 25 5.80 -8.10 16.87
N TYR A 26 6.55 -9.20 16.69
CA TYR A 26 7.22 -9.92 17.79
C TYR A 26 8.71 -10.18 17.54
N GLY A 27 9.28 -9.65 16.45
CA GLY A 27 10.67 -9.90 16.08
C GLY A 27 10.90 -11.35 15.70
N ASN A 28 11.67 -12.09 16.51
CA ASN A 28 12.00 -13.49 16.20
C ASN A 28 11.06 -14.51 16.84
N ALA A 29 10.07 -14.06 17.62
CA ALA A 29 9.12 -14.93 18.28
C ALA A 29 7.90 -15.22 17.39
N TYR A 30 7.31 -16.40 17.58
CA TYR A 30 6.07 -16.81 16.92
C TYR A 30 5.18 -17.55 17.91
N PHE A 31 3.89 -17.64 17.60
CA PHE A 31 2.95 -18.49 18.31
C PHE A 31 2.05 -19.23 17.31
N ILE A 32 1.32 -20.23 17.81
CA ILE A 32 0.35 -20.98 17.02
C ILE A 32 -1.04 -20.46 17.41
N PRO A 33 -1.78 -19.83 16.49
CA PRO A 33 -3.11 -19.29 16.81
C PRO A 33 -4.11 -20.43 16.95
N SER A 34 -4.36 -20.84 18.20
CA SER A 34 -5.29 -21.92 18.55
C SER A 34 -6.76 -21.47 18.48
N VAL A 35 -7.02 -20.19 18.74
CA VAL A 35 -8.36 -19.61 18.71
C VAL A 35 -8.60 -18.97 17.35
N ILE A 36 -9.68 -19.40 16.69
CA ILE A 36 -10.06 -18.88 15.38
C ILE A 36 -10.94 -17.65 15.57
N LEU A 37 -10.44 -16.54 15.05
CA LEU A 37 -11.17 -15.29 14.92
C LEU A 37 -11.98 -15.29 13.63
N LYS A 38 -13.29 -15.05 13.75
CA LYS A 38 -14.16 -14.72 12.61
C LYS A 38 -14.51 -13.25 12.70
N ILE A 39 -14.17 -12.51 11.65
CA ILE A 39 -14.29 -11.05 11.64
C ILE A 39 -15.07 -10.67 10.39
N PHE A 40 -16.06 -9.81 10.57
CA PHE A 40 -17.00 -9.41 9.53
C PHE A 40 -17.20 -7.90 9.54
N TYR A 41 -17.09 -7.26 8.38
CA TYR A 41 -17.46 -5.86 8.21
C TYR A 41 -18.82 -5.76 7.53
N ASP A 42 -19.75 -5.07 8.19
CA ASP A 42 -21.06 -4.74 7.62
C ASP A 42 -20.92 -3.48 6.78
N PHE A 43 -20.74 -3.67 5.48
CA PHE A 43 -20.56 -2.56 4.55
C PHE A 43 -21.90 -1.99 4.09
N ASP A 44 -22.80 -2.86 3.59
CA ASP A 44 -24.16 -2.53 3.17
C ASP A 44 -25.18 -3.48 3.84
N GLU A 45 -26.46 -3.08 3.92
CA GLU A 45 -27.54 -3.89 4.53
C GLU A 45 -27.67 -5.32 3.95
N GLU A 46 -27.14 -5.55 2.74
CA GLU A 46 -27.18 -6.83 2.04
C GLU A 46 -25.83 -7.56 1.97
N THR A 47 -24.70 -6.88 2.24
CA THR A 47 -23.36 -7.47 2.03
C THR A 47 -22.44 -7.35 3.23
N VAL A 48 -21.93 -8.51 3.65
CA VAL A 48 -20.95 -8.66 4.72
C VAL A 48 -19.61 -9.03 4.11
N THR A 49 -18.55 -8.31 4.48
CA THR A 49 -17.20 -8.57 4.01
C THR A 49 -16.42 -9.34 5.08
N PRO A 50 -16.19 -10.66 4.92
CA PRO A 50 -15.42 -11.44 5.87
C PRO A 50 -13.92 -11.15 5.75
N VAL A 51 -13.25 -11.09 6.89
CA VAL A 51 -11.79 -11.03 7.00
C VAL A 51 -11.26 -12.44 7.21
N TYR A 52 -10.34 -12.85 6.36
CA TYR A 52 -9.64 -14.13 6.43
C TYR A 52 -8.18 -13.91 6.86
N ARG A 53 -7.22 -14.30 6.02
CA ARG A 53 -5.77 -14.24 6.32
C ARG A 53 -5.01 -13.68 5.13
N GLY A 54 -5.21 -12.39 4.86
CA GLY A 54 -4.55 -11.66 3.79
C GLY A 54 -5.40 -11.38 2.56
N ASN A 55 -6.73 -11.59 2.62
CA ASN A 55 -7.63 -11.09 1.59
C ASN A 55 -7.63 -9.55 1.55
N THR A 56 -7.95 -8.97 0.40
CA THR A 56 -8.05 -7.52 0.26
C THR A 56 -9.42 -7.04 0.73
N VAL A 57 -9.44 -6.04 1.62
CA VAL A 57 -10.65 -5.33 2.07
C VAL A 57 -10.41 -3.84 1.88
N LYS A 58 -11.36 -3.17 1.22
CA LYS A 58 -11.22 -1.75 0.91
C LYS A 58 -11.45 -0.90 2.17
N PRO A 59 -10.76 0.25 2.29
CA PRO A 59 -10.96 1.15 3.44
C PRO A 59 -12.42 1.58 3.62
N ARG A 60 -13.15 1.72 2.51
CA ARG A 60 -14.58 2.02 2.50
C ARG A 60 -15.44 0.92 3.11
N GLU A 61 -15.08 -0.35 2.92
CA GLU A 61 -15.74 -1.52 3.52
C GLU A 61 -15.45 -1.60 5.02
N ALA A 62 -14.23 -1.24 5.41
CA ALA A 62 -13.78 -1.20 6.80
C ALA A 62 -13.97 0.17 7.49
N ALA A 63 -14.97 0.96 7.07
CA ALA A 63 -15.20 2.29 7.64
C ALA A 63 -15.77 2.23 9.07
N LYS A 64 -16.58 1.21 9.37
CA LYS A 64 -17.17 0.95 10.70
C LYS A 64 -16.43 -0.17 11.41
N GLU A 65 -16.64 -0.25 12.73
CA GLU A 65 -16.10 -1.34 13.54
C GLU A 65 -16.64 -2.70 13.06
N PRO A 66 -15.79 -3.76 13.05
CA PRO A 66 -16.21 -5.08 12.63
C PRO A 66 -16.92 -5.84 13.75
N MET A 67 -17.76 -6.80 13.36
CA MET A 67 -18.23 -7.85 14.25
C MET A 67 -17.16 -8.93 14.38
N VAL A 68 -16.74 -9.24 15.61
CA VAL A 68 -15.72 -10.26 15.90
C VAL A 68 -16.32 -11.38 16.74
N GLU A 69 -16.21 -12.61 16.25
CA GLU A 69 -16.68 -13.81 16.92
C GLU A 69 -15.53 -14.78 17.13
N PHE A 70 -15.44 -15.34 18.34
CA PHE A 70 -14.49 -16.40 18.67
C PHE A 70 -15.04 -17.29 19.78
N GLN A 71 -14.51 -18.51 19.86
CA GLN A 71 -14.92 -19.45 20.90
C GLN A 71 -14.20 -19.13 22.21
N SER A 72 -14.97 -18.88 23.27
CA SER A 72 -14.48 -18.56 24.61
C SER A 72 -15.32 -19.24 25.68
N GLN A 73 -14.71 -19.51 26.84
CA GLN A 73 -15.47 -19.82 28.06
C GLN A 73 -16.05 -18.53 28.65
N PRO A 74 -17.21 -18.55 29.34
CA PRO A 74 -17.87 -17.35 29.84
C PRO A 74 -17.02 -16.51 30.81
N ASP A 75 -16.19 -17.16 31.62
CA ASP A 75 -15.37 -16.50 32.65
C ASP A 75 -13.98 -16.08 32.15
N ASP A 76 -13.60 -16.49 30.93
CA ASP A 76 -12.32 -16.10 30.33
C ASP A 76 -12.32 -14.61 29.96
N LEU A 77 -11.17 -13.96 30.17
CA LEU A 77 -10.91 -12.58 29.81
C LEU A 77 -10.00 -12.50 28.59
N TRP A 78 -10.31 -11.56 27.69
CA TRP A 78 -9.60 -11.40 26.43
C TRP A 78 -9.26 -9.95 26.11
N THR A 79 -8.23 -9.78 25.29
CA THR A 79 -7.83 -8.49 24.74
C THR A 79 -7.69 -8.59 23.23
N LEU A 80 -8.34 -7.70 22.52
CA LEU A 80 -8.32 -7.61 21.07
C LEU A 80 -7.58 -6.33 20.66
N ILE A 81 -6.59 -6.48 19.78
CA ILE A 81 -5.82 -5.37 19.24
C ILE A 81 -5.83 -5.46 17.73
N LEU A 82 -6.14 -4.36 17.06
CA LEU A 82 -5.98 -4.15 15.62
C LEU A 82 -4.84 -3.16 15.38
N THR A 83 -3.76 -3.62 14.77
CA THR A 83 -2.59 -2.79 14.45
C THR A 83 -2.26 -2.85 12.96
N ASN A 84 -1.56 -1.82 12.49
CA ASN A 84 -1.09 -1.70 11.12
C ASN A 84 0.42 -1.45 11.12
N PRO A 85 1.25 -2.49 10.95
CA PRO A 85 2.71 -2.37 10.93
C PRO A 85 3.24 -1.53 9.76
N ASP A 86 2.47 -1.36 8.70
CA ASP A 86 2.87 -0.60 7.51
C ASP A 86 2.34 0.86 7.54
N GLY A 87 1.52 1.20 8.54
CA GLY A 87 0.67 2.39 8.53
C GLY A 87 1.23 3.63 9.21
N ASN A 88 2.35 3.54 9.94
CA ASN A 88 2.88 4.72 10.61
C ASN A 88 3.55 5.68 9.61
N LEU A 89 3.06 6.92 9.59
CA LEU A 89 3.55 7.98 8.70
C LEU A 89 4.65 8.83 9.34
N LEU A 90 4.85 8.71 10.66
CA LEU A 90 5.71 9.59 11.44
C LEU A 90 7.06 8.94 11.76
N GLU A 91 7.04 7.66 12.13
CA GLU A 91 8.19 6.93 12.62
C GLU A 91 8.33 5.62 11.85
N ASN A 92 9.58 5.24 11.55
CA ASN A 92 9.89 3.95 10.97
C ASN A 92 9.85 2.86 12.05
N GLU A 93 9.58 1.62 11.67
CA GLU A 93 9.60 0.44 12.56
C GLU A 93 8.55 0.44 13.70
N THR A 94 7.55 1.31 13.60
CA THR A 94 6.44 1.39 14.57
C THR A 94 5.11 1.20 13.86
N GLU A 95 4.12 0.76 14.63
CA GLU A 95 2.80 0.38 14.12
C GLU A 95 1.79 1.51 14.39
N CYS A 96 0.73 1.55 13.58
CA CYS A 96 -0.43 2.37 13.87
C CYS A 96 -1.53 1.54 14.54
N LEU A 97 -1.99 1.97 15.72
CA LEU A 97 -3.07 1.34 16.46
C LEU A 97 -4.43 1.80 15.92
N HIS A 98 -5.17 0.86 15.34
CA HIS A 98 -6.51 1.12 14.82
C HIS A 98 -7.60 0.82 15.83
N TRP A 99 -7.44 -0.21 16.67
CA TRP A 99 -8.43 -0.56 17.68
C TRP A 99 -7.79 -1.32 18.85
N PHE A 100 -8.23 -1.05 20.07
CA PHE A 100 -7.79 -1.78 21.25
C PHE A 100 -8.95 -1.89 22.24
N ILE A 101 -9.40 -3.13 22.48
CA ILE A 101 -10.35 -3.46 23.55
C ILE A 101 -9.71 -4.46 24.51
N GLY A 102 -9.73 -4.15 25.80
CA GLY A 102 -9.24 -5.01 26.87
C GLY A 102 -10.38 -5.61 27.69
N ASN A 103 -10.07 -6.62 28.51
CA ASN A 103 -10.98 -7.16 29.53
C ASN A 103 -12.35 -7.65 28.98
N ILE A 104 -12.36 -8.19 27.76
CA ILE A 104 -13.55 -8.76 27.10
C ILE A 104 -13.93 -10.06 27.81
N LYS A 105 -15.18 -10.20 28.27
CA LYS A 105 -15.67 -11.42 28.93
C LYS A 105 -16.36 -12.35 27.95
N GLY A 106 -16.06 -13.64 28.02
CA GLY A 106 -16.91 -14.68 27.41
C GLY A 106 -17.00 -14.69 25.87
N GLY A 107 -16.25 -13.84 25.18
CA GLY A 107 -16.34 -13.63 23.73
C GLY A 107 -17.21 -12.46 23.30
N ASP A 108 -17.89 -11.78 24.22
CA ASP A 108 -18.73 -10.62 23.90
C ASP A 108 -17.92 -9.32 23.98
N ILE A 109 -17.54 -8.79 22.81
CA ILE A 109 -16.75 -7.57 22.66
C ILE A 109 -17.37 -6.38 23.40
N THR A 110 -18.71 -6.31 23.47
CA THR A 110 -19.42 -5.16 24.06
C THR A 110 -19.19 -5.04 25.56
N THR A 111 -18.79 -6.13 26.22
CA THR A 111 -18.43 -6.15 27.64
C THR A 111 -17.02 -5.61 27.92
N GLY A 112 -16.19 -5.51 26.88
CA GLY A 112 -14.81 -5.08 26.99
C GLY A 112 -14.65 -3.58 27.24
N GLU A 113 -13.54 -3.22 27.83
CA GLU A 113 -13.14 -1.83 28.00
C GLU A 113 -12.43 -1.34 26.74
N VAL A 114 -13.00 -0.32 26.08
CA VAL A 114 -12.37 0.31 24.91
C VAL A 114 -11.20 1.17 25.37
N ILE A 115 -9.98 0.73 25.09
CA ILE A 115 -8.73 1.42 25.42
C ILE A 115 -8.37 2.43 24.33
N CYS A 116 -8.60 2.05 23.07
CA CYS A 116 -8.48 2.93 21.91
C CYS A 116 -9.64 2.65 20.95
N ASP A 117 -10.36 3.71 20.58
CA ASP A 117 -11.51 3.67 19.68
C ASP A 117 -11.12 3.21 18.27
N TYR A 118 -12.07 2.59 17.57
CA TYR A 118 -11.87 2.10 16.22
C TYR A 118 -11.56 3.26 15.26
N LEU A 119 -10.49 3.12 14.49
CA LEU A 119 -10.14 4.00 13.39
C LEU A 119 -10.08 3.18 12.11
N GLN A 120 -10.84 3.58 11.10
CA GLN A 120 -10.81 2.92 9.79
C GLN A 120 -9.39 2.85 9.23
N PRO A 121 -9.07 1.87 8.37
CA PRO A 121 -7.81 1.87 7.62
C PRO A 121 -7.68 3.13 6.77
N PHE A 122 -6.47 3.70 6.67
CA PHE A 122 -6.18 4.86 5.81
C PHE A 122 -4.84 4.73 5.06
N PRO A 123 -4.61 3.66 4.28
CA PRO A 123 -3.40 3.53 3.47
C PRO A 123 -3.23 4.75 2.53
N PRO A 124 -2.12 5.49 2.62
CA PRO A 124 -1.88 6.63 1.74
C PRO A 124 -1.80 6.25 0.27
N ARG A 125 -2.00 7.22 -0.61
CA ARG A 125 -1.88 6.97 -2.04
C ARG A 125 -0.43 6.66 -2.40
N GLY A 126 -0.21 5.52 -3.08
CA GLY A 126 1.09 5.13 -3.62
C GLY A 126 2.02 4.38 -2.68
N THR A 127 1.57 4.04 -1.47
CA THR A 127 2.31 3.15 -0.54
C THR A 127 2.06 1.67 -0.79
N GLY A 128 1.01 1.32 -1.54
CA GLY A 128 0.67 -0.05 -1.89
C GLY A 128 -0.32 -0.68 -0.91
N TYR A 129 -0.12 -1.96 -0.59
CA TYR A 129 -0.98 -2.70 0.34
C TYR A 129 -0.44 -2.62 1.75
N HIS A 130 -1.28 -2.20 2.68
CA HIS A 130 -1.01 -2.21 4.11
C HIS A 130 -1.65 -3.43 4.76
N ARG A 131 -0.94 -4.09 5.67
CA ARG A 131 -1.49 -5.21 6.45
C ARG A 131 -2.17 -4.66 7.70
N LEU A 132 -3.41 -5.05 7.93
CA LEU A 132 -4.09 -4.80 9.20
C LEU A 132 -4.27 -6.11 9.93
N VAL A 133 -3.70 -6.18 11.13
CA VAL A 133 -3.54 -7.42 11.90
C VAL A 133 -4.37 -7.33 13.17
N PHE A 134 -5.32 -8.25 13.32
CA PHE A 134 -6.03 -8.53 14.54
C PHE A 134 -5.27 -9.58 15.35
N VAL A 135 -4.91 -9.22 16.57
CA VAL A 135 -4.33 -10.12 17.56
C VAL A 135 -5.28 -10.24 18.74
N LEU A 136 -5.60 -11.48 19.10
CA LEU A 136 -6.39 -11.80 20.28
C LEU A 136 -5.46 -12.42 21.34
N TYR A 137 -5.44 -11.81 22.52
CA TYR A 137 -4.73 -12.29 23.69
C TYR A 137 -5.71 -12.85 24.72
N LYS A 138 -5.42 -14.04 25.25
CA LYS A 138 -6.07 -14.56 26.45
C LYS A 138 -5.41 -13.92 27.67
N GLN A 139 -6.22 -13.43 28.60
CA GLN A 139 -5.76 -12.87 29.86
C GLN A 139 -5.96 -13.89 30.99
N ASP A 140 -4.99 -13.99 31.90
CA ASP A 140 -5.10 -14.84 33.09
C ASP A 140 -5.94 -14.19 34.19
N GLY A 141 -6.15 -12.87 34.11
CA GLY A 141 -6.94 -12.10 35.06
C GLY A 141 -7.31 -10.72 34.51
N TYR A 142 -7.94 -9.90 35.34
CA TYR A 142 -8.29 -8.54 34.98
C TYR A 142 -7.05 -7.67 34.86
N MET A 143 -6.90 -6.99 33.73
CA MET A 143 -5.73 -6.16 33.43
C MET A 143 -6.04 -4.68 33.59
N ASP A 144 -5.12 -3.94 34.19
CA ASP A 144 -5.18 -2.48 34.20
C ASP A 144 -4.47 -1.91 32.96
N TYR A 145 -5.25 -1.35 32.04
CA TYR A 145 -4.77 -0.70 30.82
C TYR A 145 -4.72 0.83 30.93
N SER A 146 -4.73 1.38 32.13
CA SER A 146 -4.74 2.84 32.38
C SER A 146 -3.64 3.60 31.62
N THR A 147 -2.44 3.03 31.47
CA THR A 147 -1.33 3.64 30.72
C THR A 147 -1.58 3.72 29.21
N TYR A 148 -2.33 2.76 28.66
CA TYR A 148 -2.61 2.65 27.23
C TYR A 148 -3.90 3.37 26.82
N LYS A 149 -4.76 3.71 27.78
CA LYS A 149 -6.06 4.33 27.55
C LYS A 149 -5.91 5.70 26.88
N LYS A 150 -6.56 5.86 25.74
CA LYS A 150 -6.55 7.10 24.94
C LYS A 150 -7.83 7.90 25.17
N GLN A 151 -7.76 9.20 24.93
CA GLN A 151 -8.95 10.06 24.94
C GLN A 151 -9.78 9.75 23.68
N GLN A 152 -11.06 9.45 23.88
CA GLN A 152 -11.98 9.09 22.79
C GLN A 152 -12.77 10.33 22.34
N PRO A 153 -12.91 10.58 21.02
CA PRO A 153 -12.29 9.86 19.90
C PRO A 153 -10.81 10.23 19.70
N CYS A 154 -9.93 9.24 19.57
CA CYS A 154 -8.51 9.45 19.39
C CYS A 154 -8.21 9.63 17.90
N LEU A 155 -8.13 10.87 17.41
CA LEU A 155 -7.80 11.17 16.00
C LEU A 155 -6.32 11.53 15.78
N SER A 156 -5.54 11.63 16.86
CA SER A 156 -4.12 11.97 16.81
C SER A 156 -3.26 10.78 16.37
N LEU A 157 -2.61 10.90 15.22
CA LEU A 157 -1.71 9.84 14.69
C LEU A 157 -0.51 9.57 15.61
N LYS A 158 -0.03 10.60 16.32
CA LYS A 158 1.07 10.46 17.30
C LYS A 158 0.66 9.56 18.47
N GLU A 159 -0.55 9.75 18.98
CA GLU A 159 -1.04 8.97 20.12
C GLU A 159 -1.38 7.53 19.76
N ARG A 160 -1.66 7.28 18.48
CA ARG A 160 -1.88 5.94 17.90
C ARG A 160 -0.60 5.24 17.47
N THR A 161 0.57 5.86 17.65
CA THR A 161 1.84 5.14 17.46
C THR A 161 1.95 4.08 18.55
N PHE A 162 2.18 2.83 18.14
CA PHE A 162 2.17 1.67 19.01
C PHE A 162 3.26 0.69 18.61
N SER A 163 3.76 -0.08 19.58
CA SER A 163 4.70 -1.18 19.33
C SER A 163 4.20 -2.40 20.08
N THR A 164 3.77 -3.41 19.33
CA THR A 164 3.21 -4.65 19.89
C THR A 164 4.26 -5.39 20.71
N LEU A 165 5.54 -5.34 20.29
CA LEU A 165 6.65 -5.98 20.98
C LEU A 165 6.83 -5.44 22.40
N SER A 166 6.85 -4.11 22.58
CA SER A 166 7.03 -3.52 23.91
C SER A 166 5.83 -3.79 24.81
N PHE A 167 4.62 -3.65 24.26
CA PHE A 167 3.38 -3.96 24.96
C PHE A 167 3.35 -5.42 25.46
N TYR A 168 3.68 -6.37 24.58
CA TYR A 168 3.66 -7.78 24.95
C TYR A 168 4.74 -8.10 25.98
N ARG A 169 5.94 -7.51 25.85
CA ARG A 169 7.05 -7.73 26.79
C ARG A 169 6.73 -7.30 28.22
N GLU A 170 5.95 -6.24 28.40
CA GLU A 170 5.53 -5.76 29.72
C GLU A 170 4.47 -6.67 30.37
N LEU A 171 3.62 -7.31 29.55
CA LEU A 171 2.44 -8.03 30.03
C LEU A 171 2.50 -9.55 29.80
N GLN A 172 3.61 -10.08 29.29
CA GLN A 172 3.79 -11.48 28.87
C GLN A 172 3.44 -12.51 29.97
N ASP A 173 3.57 -12.13 31.25
CA ASP A 173 3.28 -13.01 32.38
C ASP A 173 1.77 -13.14 32.66
N ASN A 174 0.95 -12.26 32.08
CA ASN A 174 -0.50 -12.18 32.32
C ASN A 174 -1.33 -12.35 31.04
N ILE A 175 -0.73 -12.14 29.86
CA ILE A 175 -1.42 -12.26 28.57
C ILE A 175 -0.71 -13.24 27.66
N THR A 176 -1.49 -14.07 26.96
CA THR A 176 -0.98 -15.07 26.01
C THR A 176 -1.64 -14.87 24.64
N PRO A 177 -0.88 -14.69 23.55
CA PRO A 177 -1.46 -14.55 22.21
C PRO A 177 -2.09 -15.88 21.78
N ALA A 178 -3.34 -15.84 21.37
CA ALA A 178 -4.16 -17.02 21.14
C ALA A 178 -4.84 -17.02 19.76
N GLY A 179 -5.22 -15.85 19.25
CA GLY A 179 -5.87 -15.70 17.95
C GLY A 179 -5.15 -14.71 17.05
N LEU A 180 -5.18 -14.97 15.74
CA LEU A 180 -4.57 -14.12 14.72
C LEU A 180 -5.43 -14.12 13.46
N SER A 181 -5.72 -12.93 12.94
CA SER A 181 -6.42 -12.72 11.68
C SER A 181 -5.92 -11.43 11.04
N TRP A 182 -5.91 -11.32 9.71
CA TRP A 182 -5.46 -10.10 9.05
C TRP A 182 -6.04 -9.96 7.65
N PHE A 183 -6.07 -8.72 7.16
CA PHE A 183 -6.41 -8.39 5.79
C PHE A 183 -5.41 -7.39 5.21
N GLN A 184 -5.44 -7.24 3.89
CA GLN A 184 -4.71 -6.20 3.19
C GLN A 184 -5.66 -5.08 2.78
N SER A 185 -5.22 -3.84 2.93
CA SER A 185 -5.97 -2.68 2.46
C SER A 185 -5.07 -1.79 1.63
N ASP A 186 -5.56 -1.37 0.48
CA ASP A 186 -4.92 -0.40 -0.41
C ASP A 186 -5.75 0.88 -0.48
N TRP A 187 -5.14 1.90 -1.05
CA TRP A 187 -5.76 3.21 -1.20
C TRP A 187 -7.10 3.14 -1.94
N ASP A 188 -8.05 3.95 -1.46
CA ASP A 188 -9.34 4.20 -2.10
C ASP A 188 -9.66 5.69 -2.11
N SER A 189 -10.48 6.09 -3.08
CA SER A 189 -10.99 7.45 -3.28
C SER A 189 -11.71 8.03 -2.06
N SER A 190 -12.38 7.19 -1.26
CA SER A 190 -13.03 7.59 0.00
C SER A 190 -12.07 8.15 1.05
N LEU A 191 -10.78 7.83 0.97
CA LEU A 191 -9.79 8.28 1.94
C LEU A 191 -9.47 9.77 1.84
N THR A 192 -9.60 10.37 0.65
CA THR A 192 -9.35 11.80 0.47
C THR A 192 -10.27 12.64 1.39
N ASP A 193 -11.56 12.28 1.45
CA ASP A 193 -12.52 12.93 2.34
C ASP A 193 -12.19 12.67 3.81
N PHE A 194 -11.78 11.44 4.15
CA PHE A 194 -11.38 11.06 5.50
C PHE A 194 -10.16 11.85 6.01
N PHE A 195 -9.11 12.00 5.20
CA PHE A 195 -7.92 12.79 5.57
C PHE A 195 -8.27 14.25 5.84
N HIS A 196 -9.12 14.85 4.99
CA HIS A 196 -9.47 16.26 5.08
C HIS A 196 -10.49 16.58 6.18
N HIS A 197 -11.53 15.77 6.33
CA HIS A 197 -12.63 16.03 7.27
C HIS A 197 -12.40 15.41 8.65
N THR A 198 -11.93 14.16 8.70
CA THR A 198 -11.75 13.42 9.97
C THR A 198 -10.39 13.73 10.59
N LEU A 199 -9.30 13.48 9.86
CA LEU A 199 -7.93 13.70 10.37
C LEU A 199 -7.48 15.17 10.28
N LYS A 200 -8.24 16.04 9.60
CA LYS A 200 -7.94 17.48 9.41
C LYS A 200 -6.53 17.74 8.86
N MET A 201 -6.08 16.89 7.95
CA MET A 201 -4.75 16.99 7.34
C MET A 201 -4.81 16.91 5.82
N ARG A 202 -3.68 17.17 5.17
CA ARG A 202 -3.55 16.95 3.72
C ARG A 202 -3.23 15.48 3.48
N GLU A 203 -3.89 14.89 2.50
CA GLU A 203 -3.59 13.53 2.05
C GLU A 203 -2.13 13.45 1.56
N PRO A 204 -1.29 12.60 2.16
CA PRO A 204 0.06 12.37 1.65
C PRO A 204 0.02 11.43 0.44
N VAL A 205 0.74 11.81 -0.62
CA VAL A 205 0.86 11.02 -1.85
C VAL A 205 2.32 10.63 -2.02
N TYR A 206 2.54 9.33 -2.16
CA TYR A 206 3.85 8.72 -2.36
C TYR A 206 3.97 8.23 -3.80
N GLU A 207 5.21 8.21 -4.28
CA GLU A 207 5.58 7.60 -5.56
C GLU A 207 6.84 6.78 -5.32
N TYR A 208 6.90 5.60 -5.94
CA TYR A 208 8.10 4.78 -5.85
C TYR A 208 9.24 5.44 -6.63
N ASP A 209 10.28 5.89 -5.93
CA ASP A 209 11.48 6.44 -6.55
C ASP A 209 12.38 5.29 -7.04
N PHE A 210 12.30 4.99 -8.33
CA PHE A 210 13.15 3.97 -8.94
C PHE A 210 14.61 4.42 -8.88
N PRO A 211 15.55 3.51 -8.49
CA PRO A 211 16.96 3.84 -8.52
C PRO A 211 17.36 4.23 -9.95
N LYS A 212 18.11 5.32 -10.07
CA LYS A 212 18.56 5.81 -11.37
C LYS A 212 19.36 4.70 -12.06
N PRO A 213 19.08 4.41 -13.34
CA PRO A 213 19.83 3.39 -14.06
C PRO A 213 21.31 3.77 -14.07
N TYR A 214 22.17 2.79 -13.83
CA TYR A 214 23.61 3.03 -13.87
C TYR A 214 24.01 3.51 -15.27
N LEU A 215 24.67 4.67 -15.28
CA LEU A 215 25.20 5.27 -16.48
C LEU A 215 26.73 5.24 -16.41
N ALA A 216 27.36 4.50 -17.33
CA ALA A 216 28.82 4.49 -17.45
C ALA A 216 29.35 5.92 -17.71
N PRO A 217 30.53 6.30 -17.21
CA PRO A 217 31.06 7.64 -17.45
C PRO A 217 31.22 7.93 -18.95
N GLN A 218 30.98 9.19 -19.33
CA GLN A 218 31.11 9.62 -20.71
C GLN A 218 32.58 9.48 -21.16
N LYS A 219 32.79 8.81 -22.29
CA LYS A 219 34.10 8.65 -22.95
C LYS A 219 34.21 9.70 -24.04
N TYR A 220 35.42 10.25 -24.20
CA TYR A 220 35.71 11.19 -25.28
C TYR A 220 35.52 10.53 -26.66
N PHE A 221 35.98 9.28 -26.81
CA PHE A 221 35.82 8.48 -28.02
C PHE A 221 35.01 7.20 -27.75
N PRO A 222 33.67 7.25 -27.88
CA PRO A 222 32.81 6.09 -27.68
C PRO A 222 32.84 5.15 -28.88
N LEU A 223 33.88 4.32 -28.95
CA LEU A 223 34.05 3.35 -30.04
C LEU A 223 32.86 2.39 -30.13
N ARG A 224 32.42 2.08 -31.36
CA ARG A 224 31.31 1.17 -31.69
C ARG A 224 29.95 1.55 -31.06
N ARG A 225 29.76 2.80 -30.66
CA ARG A 225 28.46 3.33 -30.20
C ARG A 225 27.87 4.28 -31.24
N GLN A 226 26.54 4.31 -31.33
CA GLN A 226 25.84 5.26 -32.19
C GLN A 226 25.86 6.64 -31.53
N PHE A 227 26.49 7.62 -32.18
CA PHE A 227 26.76 8.93 -31.59
C PHE A 227 25.50 9.61 -31.07
N ASN A 228 24.39 9.58 -31.82
CA ASN A 228 23.13 10.22 -31.43
C ASN A 228 22.57 9.65 -30.12
N THR A 229 22.42 8.32 -30.05
CA THR A 229 21.91 7.65 -28.84
C THR A 229 22.86 7.77 -27.65
N TYR A 230 24.17 7.78 -27.92
CA TYR A 230 25.18 7.87 -26.89
C TYR A 230 25.23 9.28 -26.27
N LEU A 231 25.20 10.31 -27.12
CA LEU A 231 25.16 11.69 -26.64
C LEU A 231 23.85 11.99 -25.91
N ASP A 232 22.71 11.53 -26.44
CA ASP A 232 21.40 11.69 -25.78
C ASP A 232 21.36 11.03 -24.39
N LEU A 233 22.08 9.91 -24.21
CA LEU A 233 22.14 9.19 -22.93
C LEU A 233 22.83 10.02 -21.83
N HIS A 234 23.78 10.89 -22.20
CA HIS A 234 24.54 11.73 -21.27
C HIS A 234 24.00 13.17 -21.16
N ARG A 235 23.02 13.55 -21.99
CA ARG A 235 22.37 14.86 -21.92
C ARG A 235 21.34 14.90 -20.81
N ASP A 236 21.08 16.10 -20.29
CA ASP A 236 19.96 16.30 -19.37
C ASP A 236 18.65 16.00 -20.12
N PRO A 237 17.80 15.08 -19.60
CA PRO A 237 16.47 14.83 -20.16
C PRO A 237 15.64 16.09 -20.35
N LYS A 238 15.83 17.14 -19.54
CA LYS A 238 15.13 18.42 -19.67
C LYS A 238 15.47 19.15 -20.96
N GLU A 239 16.73 19.13 -21.39
CA GLU A 239 17.16 19.77 -22.64
C GLU A 239 16.57 19.05 -23.85
N ILE A 240 16.64 17.72 -23.85
CA ILE A 240 16.02 16.89 -24.90
C ILE A 240 14.52 17.18 -24.97
N ASN A 241 13.82 17.19 -23.83
CA ASN A 241 12.39 17.48 -23.78
C ASN A 241 12.07 18.90 -24.28
N LYS A 242 12.91 19.90 -23.98
CA LYS A 242 12.77 21.27 -24.48
C LYS A 242 12.90 21.33 -26.00
N GLU A 243 13.89 20.65 -26.59
CA GLU A 243 14.07 20.60 -28.05
C GLU A 243 12.86 19.98 -28.76
N ILE A 244 12.37 18.85 -28.24
CA ILE A 244 11.20 18.16 -28.78
C ILE A 244 9.94 19.03 -28.65
N LEU A 245 9.76 19.71 -27.51
CA LEU A 245 8.65 20.63 -27.31
C LEU A 245 8.69 21.80 -28.29
N LEU A 246 9.86 22.43 -28.48
CA LEU A 246 10.02 23.52 -29.44
C LEU A 246 9.77 23.04 -30.89
N GLN A 247 10.24 21.84 -31.23
CA GLN A 247 9.97 21.24 -32.54
C GLN A 247 8.48 21.01 -32.76
N ARG A 248 7.76 20.59 -31.71
CA ARG A 248 6.31 20.44 -31.77
C ARG A 248 5.62 21.79 -31.96
N LEU A 249 5.95 22.78 -31.13
CA LEU A 249 5.34 24.11 -31.18
C LEU A 249 5.55 24.79 -32.53
N LYS A 250 6.69 24.58 -33.19
CA LYS A 250 6.94 25.08 -34.55
C LYS A 250 5.98 24.52 -35.61
N ASN A 251 5.47 23.31 -35.40
CA ASN A 251 4.59 22.63 -36.35
C ASN A 251 3.11 22.79 -36.00
N LEU A 252 2.78 23.36 -34.84
CA LEU A 252 1.42 23.54 -34.38
C LEU A 252 0.96 24.97 -34.63
N ASN A 253 -0.12 25.11 -35.39
CA ASN A 253 -0.87 26.36 -35.46
C ASN A 253 -1.99 26.30 -34.40
N PRO A 254 -2.09 27.26 -33.46
CA PRO A 254 -3.07 27.21 -32.38
C PRO A 254 -4.53 27.27 -32.85
N LEU A 255 -4.78 27.73 -34.08
CA LEU A 255 -6.13 27.90 -34.64
C LEU A 255 -6.56 26.74 -35.53
N GLU A 256 -5.65 25.84 -35.90
CA GLU A 256 -5.92 24.72 -36.80
C GLU A 256 -5.85 23.39 -36.06
N PRO A 257 -6.61 22.38 -36.50
CA PRO A 257 -6.46 21.03 -35.97
C PRO A 257 -5.04 20.50 -36.23
N GLU A 258 -4.48 19.74 -35.28
CA GLU A 258 -3.17 19.11 -35.47
C GLU A 258 -3.20 18.22 -36.73
N PRO A 259 -2.17 18.26 -37.58
CA PRO A 259 -2.13 17.43 -38.78
C PRO A 259 -2.20 15.94 -38.39
N PRO A 260 -3.03 15.14 -39.09
CA PRO A 260 -3.22 13.74 -38.74
C PRO A 260 -1.91 12.96 -38.91
N VAL A 261 -1.66 12.03 -37.97
CA VAL A 261 -0.51 11.13 -38.07
C VAL A 261 -0.75 10.13 -39.20
N LEU A 262 0.32 9.73 -39.88
CA LEU A 262 0.28 8.73 -40.94
C LEU A 262 -0.34 7.43 -40.38
N PRO A 263 -1.34 6.82 -41.05
CA PRO A 263 -2.00 5.60 -40.54
C PRO A 263 -1.03 4.44 -40.30
N PHE A 264 -0.03 4.29 -41.19
CA PHE A 264 1.02 3.28 -41.08
C PHE A 264 2.40 3.94 -41.19
N PRO A 265 2.90 4.60 -40.12
CA PRO A 265 4.13 5.38 -40.18
C PRO A 265 5.36 4.54 -40.54
N GLY A 266 5.34 3.24 -40.19
CA GLY A 266 6.40 2.29 -40.48
C GLY A 266 6.44 1.76 -41.91
N ALA A 267 5.32 1.82 -42.65
CA ALA A 267 5.21 1.35 -44.04
C ALA A 267 5.62 2.43 -45.07
N GLN A 268 5.75 3.67 -44.61
CA GLN A 268 6.08 4.81 -45.45
C GLN A 268 7.55 4.76 -45.88
N SER A 269 7.79 4.94 -47.18
CA SER A 269 9.15 4.95 -47.73
C SER A 269 10.02 5.99 -47.02
N ILE A 270 11.30 5.65 -46.84
CA ILE A 270 12.31 6.53 -46.27
C ILE A 270 13.23 6.96 -47.40
N PRO A 271 13.52 8.27 -47.55
CA PRO A 271 14.43 8.77 -48.58
C PRO A 271 15.76 8.01 -48.58
N LYS A 272 16.22 7.63 -49.77
CA LYS A 272 17.48 6.88 -49.95
C LYS A 272 18.71 7.74 -49.70
N ASP A 273 18.57 9.06 -49.73
CA ASP A 273 19.69 10.00 -49.57
C ASP A 273 20.11 10.16 -48.10
N LEU A 274 19.24 9.76 -47.17
CA LEU A 274 19.51 9.83 -45.73
C LEU A 274 20.53 8.77 -45.29
N THR A 275 21.39 9.15 -44.35
CA THR A 275 22.32 8.23 -43.68
C THR A 275 21.58 7.24 -42.80
N THR A 276 22.22 6.12 -42.45
CA THR A 276 21.59 5.04 -41.65
C THR A 276 21.05 5.54 -40.30
N TRP A 277 21.73 6.47 -39.64
CA TRP A 277 21.29 7.01 -38.36
C TRP A 277 20.08 7.94 -38.54
N GLU A 278 20.06 8.79 -39.57
CA GLU A 278 18.92 9.67 -39.88
C GLU A 278 17.68 8.87 -40.24
N ARG A 279 17.85 7.80 -41.02
CA ARG A 279 16.75 6.87 -41.33
C ARG A 279 16.16 6.25 -40.06
N ARG A 280 17.01 5.82 -39.12
CA ARG A 280 16.59 5.24 -37.84
C ARG A 280 15.89 6.29 -36.96
N ASP A 281 16.44 7.49 -36.89
CA ASP A 281 15.90 8.59 -36.09
C ASP A 281 14.54 9.05 -36.64
N LEU A 282 14.42 9.22 -37.97
CA LEU A 282 13.16 9.52 -38.64
C LEU A 282 12.10 8.44 -38.39
N LYS A 283 12.49 7.16 -38.43
CA LYS A 283 11.58 6.05 -38.10
C LYS A 283 11.09 6.13 -36.65
N ARG A 284 11.97 6.40 -35.69
CA ARG A 284 11.59 6.59 -34.27
C ARG A 284 10.71 7.81 -34.07
N LYS A 285 10.98 8.90 -34.80
CA LYS A 285 10.18 10.12 -34.78
C LYS A 285 8.76 9.87 -35.32
N ARG A 286 8.63 9.19 -36.46
CA ARG A 286 7.34 8.79 -37.04
C ARG A 286 6.51 7.89 -36.10
N LEU A 287 7.17 7.02 -35.34
CA LEU A 287 6.54 6.11 -34.38
C LEU A 287 6.37 6.71 -32.98
N GLY A 288 6.87 7.93 -32.70
CA GLY A 288 6.80 8.53 -31.37
C GLY A 288 7.53 7.73 -30.28
N VAL A 289 8.60 7.00 -30.62
CA VAL A 289 9.31 6.11 -29.67
C VAL A 289 10.52 6.79 -29.06
N GLY A 290 10.71 6.61 -27.74
CA GLY A 290 11.83 7.20 -26.99
C GLY A 290 11.62 8.70 -26.76
N LYS A 291 12.63 9.52 -27.09
CA LYS A 291 12.56 10.99 -26.90
C LYS A 291 11.41 11.67 -27.67
N TYR A 292 10.95 11.05 -28.75
CA TYR A 292 9.84 11.58 -29.56
C TYR A 292 8.44 11.29 -29.00
N ARG A 293 8.33 10.63 -27.84
CA ARG A 293 7.03 10.29 -27.22
C ARG A 293 6.14 11.52 -26.99
N ASN A 294 6.74 12.66 -26.67
CA ASN A 294 6.03 13.91 -26.38
C ASN A 294 5.75 14.76 -27.63
N LEU A 295 6.14 14.30 -28.83
CA LEU A 295 5.88 14.99 -30.08
C LEU A 295 4.39 14.95 -30.47
N PHE A 296 3.66 13.92 -30.05
CA PHE A 296 2.24 13.69 -30.37
C PHE A 296 1.35 13.77 -29.11
N ARG A 297 0.12 14.29 -29.24
CA ARG A 297 -0.85 14.41 -28.13
C ARG A 297 -1.74 13.17 -28.04
N GLY A 298 -1.98 12.66 -26.82
CA GLY A 298 -3.12 11.79 -26.50
C GLY A 298 -3.41 10.69 -27.53
N SER A 299 -4.58 10.77 -28.17
CA SER A 299 -5.09 9.84 -29.21
C SER A 299 -4.43 9.96 -30.59
N ASN A 300 -3.67 11.04 -30.86
CA ASN A 300 -2.87 11.20 -32.09
C ASN A 300 -1.53 10.45 -32.00
N ARG A 301 -1.36 9.54 -31.05
CA ARG A 301 -0.16 8.69 -31.01
C ARG A 301 -0.26 7.62 -32.09
N PRO A 302 0.80 7.40 -32.88
CA PRO A 302 0.83 6.25 -33.78
C PRO A 302 0.65 4.98 -32.94
N ASN A 303 -0.31 4.14 -33.33
CA ASN A 303 -0.47 2.81 -32.75
C ASN A 303 0.81 2.01 -33.03
N ILE A 304 1.39 1.47 -31.97
CA ILE A 304 2.62 0.66 -32.02
C ILE A 304 2.26 -0.76 -32.44
#